data_AF-A0A1H4V384-F1
#
_entry.id   AF-A0A1H4V384-F1
#
_cell.length_a   1.000
_cell.length_b   1.000
_cell.length_c   1.000
_cell.angle_alpha   90.00
_cell.angle_beta   90.00
_cell.angle_gamma   90.00
#
_symmetry.space_group_name_H-M   'P 1'
#
loop_
_entity.id
_entity.type
_entity.pdbx_description
1 polymer ?
#
loop_
_entity_poly.entity_id
_entity_poly.type
_entity_poly.pdbx_seq_one_letter_code
_entity_poly.pdbx_strand_id
1 'polypeptide(L)'
;MVQPVDRDITRLLVSETLTFEDIKTLMQGCRYYPDDHSKVFEYADTLLPEASDYLQPHTLHALVRADITEMEAALHLEENKVFFHQLANLLPSIASFFSKEARLRNARGLVGAIDSCRNDFKFRATSARRDRQLREAKEKLRRAASLVREAASALDEAEEYFKNDYDRYRSAYYKLEPGPLQFLSDLIDELRVCVGVLDIQHEVADIEPEKLLLFGNDQRRDLVENVYRMCWAWDGPKLVTTPGSDFSALCSLMFEAVSGRSDEGLAGAINRYARSESRKQKDHFEENYDPDDNFQDVKEQMQLSVNTIALCKGILQKPSLSDIALQLLNARIKHEEKSYEEAQAKYGPRQVHIDQMTEEQWNGMLMEAISRWKPEQIDSLFDMIRNGKSTATLDIEHGQTVRAARANGIDIKSEKEEN
;
A
#
# COMPACT_ATOMS: atom_id res chain seq x y z
N MET A 1 -24.03 -5.55 -10.02
CA MET A 1 -24.99 -6.66 -9.87
C MET A 1 -24.60 -7.41 -8.61
N VAL A 2 -25.45 -7.43 -7.58
CA VAL A 2 -25.23 -8.13 -6.31
C VAL A 2 -25.51 -9.62 -6.54
N GLN A 3 -24.59 -10.53 -6.22
CA GLN A 3 -24.78 -11.95 -6.48
C GLN A 3 -25.96 -12.50 -5.65
N PRO A 4 -26.67 -13.56 -6.07
CA PRO A 4 -27.80 -14.11 -5.32
C PRO A 4 -27.46 -14.47 -3.87
N VAL A 5 -26.24 -14.93 -3.60
CA VAL A 5 -25.71 -15.22 -2.25
C VAL A 5 -25.62 -13.97 -1.38
N ASP A 6 -25.36 -12.81 -1.97
CA ASP A 6 -25.27 -11.53 -1.23
C ASP A 6 -26.66 -11.04 -0.78
N ARG A 7 -27.76 -11.38 -1.49
CA ARG A 7 -29.11 -10.95 -1.07
C ARG A 7 -29.58 -11.61 0.22
N ASP A 8 -29.25 -12.88 0.42
CA ASP A 8 -29.57 -13.59 1.66
C ASP A 8 -28.70 -13.13 2.82
N ILE A 9 -27.40 -12.93 2.58
CA ILE A 9 -26.43 -12.37 3.52
C ILE A 9 -26.82 -10.95 4.00
N THR A 10 -27.27 -10.10 3.08
CA THR A 10 -27.71 -8.73 3.35
C THR A 10 -28.95 -8.68 4.26
N ARG A 11 -29.83 -9.68 4.18
CA ARG A 11 -31.01 -9.79 5.07
C ARG A 11 -30.59 -10.12 6.51
N LEU A 12 -29.49 -10.86 6.69
CA LEU A 12 -28.99 -11.31 8.00
C LEU A 12 -28.47 -10.15 8.87
N LEU A 13 -27.89 -9.10 8.28
CA LEU A 13 -27.47 -7.91 9.04
C LEU A 13 -28.61 -6.94 9.38
N VAL A 14 -29.82 -7.21 8.90
CA VAL A 14 -31.05 -6.47 9.24
C VAL A 14 -31.88 -7.25 10.27
N SER A 15 -31.69 -8.56 10.41
CA SER A 15 -32.31 -9.32 11.49
C SER A 15 -31.68 -8.97 12.85
N GLU A 16 -32.51 -8.92 13.88
CA GLU A 16 -32.07 -8.68 15.27
C GLU A 16 -31.23 -9.83 15.85
N THR A 17 -31.22 -10.99 15.18
CA THR A 17 -30.46 -12.17 15.61
C THR A 17 -29.74 -12.79 14.41
N LEU A 18 -28.47 -13.13 14.61
CA LEU A 18 -27.66 -13.92 13.69
C LEU A 18 -27.39 -15.28 14.32
N THR A 19 -27.53 -16.34 13.55
CA THR A 19 -27.13 -17.67 13.97
C THR A 19 -25.63 -17.87 13.73
N PHE A 20 -25.08 -18.91 14.36
CA PHE A 20 -23.70 -19.32 14.10
C PHE A 20 -23.46 -19.69 12.63
N GLU A 21 -24.45 -20.33 11.98
CA GLU A 21 -24.33 -20.75 10.58
C GLU A 21 -24.36 -19.56 9.61
N ASP A 22 -25.04 -18.49 9.99
CA ASP A 22 -25.02 -17.22 9.25
C ASP A 22 -23.61 -16.61 9.24
N ILE A 23 -22.93 -16.59 10.40
CA ILE A 23 -21.54 -16.10 10.51
C ILE A 23 -20.58 -16.99 9.73
N LYS A 24 -20.75 -18.31 9.80
CA LYS A 24 -19.94 -19.27 9.04
C LYS A 24 -20.03 -18.99 7.53
N THR A 25 -21.25 -18.86 7.01
CA THR A 25 -21.52 -18.55 5.60
C THR A 25 -20.90 -17.21 5.18
N LEU A 26 -21.05 -16.18 6.04
CA LEU A 26 -20.45 -14.87 5.85
C LEU A 26 -18.91 -14.95 5.76
N MET A 27 -18.29 -15.66 6.68
CA MET A 27 -16.82 -15.80 6.77
C MET A 27 -16.25 -16.57 5.59
N GLN A 28 -16.88 -17.66 5.16
CA GLN A 28 -16.49 -18.39 3.96
C GLN A 28 -16.49 -17.46 2.73
N GLY A 29 -17.54 -16.66 2.56
CA GLY A 29 -17.65 -15.69 1.48
C GLY A 29 -16.66 -14.52 1.57
N CYS A 30 -16.05 -14.27 2.72
CA CYS A 30 -15.00 -13.26 2.91
C CYS A 30 -13.59 -13.83 2.70
N ARG A 31 -13.35 -15.07 3.13
CA ARG A 31 -12.02 -15.69 3.13
C ARG A 31 -11.67 -16.35 1.81
N TYR A 32 -12.68 -16.74 1.01
CA TYR A 32 -12.47 -17.55 -0.18
C TYR A 32 -13.11 -16.93 -1.42
N TYR A 33 -12.31 -16.77 -2.47
CA TYR A 33 -12.81 -16.42 -3.79
C TYR A 33 -13.21 -17.69 -4.56
N PRO A 34 -14.23 -17.62 -5.45
CA PRO A 34 -14.88 -18.81 -6.02
C PRO A 34 -13.99 -19.75 -6.85
N ASP A 35 -12.83 -19.32 -7.34
CA ASP A 35 -12.33 -19.87 -8.61
C ASP A 35 -11.09 -20.79 -8.58
N ASP A 36 -10.50 -21.20 -7.45
CA ASP A 36 -9.40 -22.21 -7.53
C ASP A 36 -9.06 -23.03 -6.27
N HIS A 37 -9.81 -22.91 -5.17
CA HIS A 37 -9.41 -23.51 -3.88
C HIS A 37 -10.16 -24.78 -3.47
N SER A 38 -11.13 -25.25 -4.26
CA SER A 38 -12.01 -26.38 -3.88
C SER A 38 -11.24 -27.66 -3.54
N LYS A 39 -10.22 -28.02 -4.33
CA LYS A 39 -9.39 -29.21 -4.06
C LYS A 39 -8.56 -29.08 -2.79
N VAL A 40 -8.12 -27.86 -2.46
CA VAL A 40 -7.33 -27.59 -1.25
C VAL A 40 -8.24 -27.72 -0.02
N PHE A 41 -9.49 -27.28 -0.11
CA PHE A 41 -10.49 -27.42 0.95
C PHE A 41 -10.87 -28.87 1.19
N GLU A 42 -11.22 -29.61 0.13
CA GLU A 42 -11.54 -31.03 0.22
C GLU A 42 -10.41 -31.81 0.88
N TYR A 43 -9.16 -31.56 0.47
CA TYR A 43 -8.00 -32.23 1.07
C TYR A 43 -7.77 -31.80 2.52
N ALA A 44 -7.89 -30.50 2.85
CA ALA A 44 -7.77 -30.03 4.23
C ALA A 44 -8.82 -30.69 5.15
N ASP A 45 -10.05 -30.84 4.69
CA ASP A 45 -11.13 -31.48 5.45
C ASP A 45 -10.91 -32.99 5.65
N THR A 46 -10.15 -33.65 4.77
CA THR A 46 -9.72 -35.05 5.00
C THR A 46 -8.67 -35.19 6.10
N LEU A 47 -7.87 -34.14 6.34
CA LEU A 47 -6.86 -34.11 7.39
C LEU A 47 -7.46 -33.70 8.74
N LEU A 48 -8.30 -32.66 8.73
CA LEU A 48 -8.97 -32.13 9.90
C LEU A 48 -10.42 -31.77 9.52
N PRO A 49 -11.43 -32.48 10.05
CA PRO A 49 -12.82 -32.20 9.72
C PRO A 49 -13.18 -30.73 9.98
N GLU A 50 -13.90 -30.11 9.04
CA GLU A 50 -14.34 -28.70 9.08
C GLU A 50 -13.19 -27.68 8.96
N ALA A 51 -11.98 -28.09 8.55
CA ALA A 51 -10.86 -27.18 8.35
C ALA A 51 -11.20 -26.06 7.36
N SER A 52 -11.86 -26.38 6.24
CA SER A 52 -12.25 -25.40 5.22
C SER A 52 -13.29 -24.39 5.69
N ASP A 53 -14.04 -24.73 6.74
CA ASP A 53 -15.10 -23.90 7.28
C ASP A 53 -14.58 -22.82 8.24
N TYR A 54 -13.54 -23.14 9.00
CA TYR A 54 -13.11 -22.30 10.13
C TYR A 54 -11.68 -21.81 10.04
N LEU A 55 -10.78 -22.49 9.32
CA LEU A 55 -9.39 -22.04 9.23
C LEU A 55 -9.28 -20.80 8.34
N GLN A 56 -8.23 -20.02 8.60
CA GLN A 56 -7.85 -18.94 7.71
C GLN A 56 -7.14 -19.50 6.47
N PRO A 57 -7.17 -18.82 5.31
CA PRO A 57 -6.51 -19.31 4.10
C PRO A 57 -5.04 -19.69 4.31
N HIS A 58 -4.27 -18.86 5.04
CA HIS A 58 -2.87 -19.14 5.31
C HIS A 58 -2.65 -20.36 6.23
N THR A 59 -3.50 -20.55 7.26
CA THR A 59 -3.44 -21.73 8.15
C THR A 59 -3.84 -23.00 7.39
N LEU A 60 -4.83 -22.91 6.52
CA LEU A 60 -5.29 -24.01 5.69
C LEU A 60 -4.19 -24.46 4.71
N HIS A 61 -3.53 -23.51 4.04
CA HIS A 61 -2.36 -23.80 3.20
C HIS A 61 -1.17 -24.35 3.99
N ALA A 62 -0.94 -23.87 5.21
CA ALA A 62 0.10 -24.41 6.09
C ALA A 62 -0.19 -25.86 6.49
N LEU A 63 -1.44 -26.19 6.82
CA LEU A 63 -1.86 -27.57 7.12
C LEU A 63 -1.66 -28.49 5.91
N VAL A 64 -2.11 -28.08 4.72
CA VAL A 64 -1.98 -28.88 3.48
C VAL A 64 -0.52 -29.10 3.10
N ARG A 65 0.37 -28.13 3.36
CA ARG A 65 1.82 -28.24 3.13
C ARG A 65 2.57 -28.95 4.25
N ALA A 66 1.89 -29.34 5.33
CA ALA A 66 2.48 -29.87 6.56
C ALA A 66 3.52 -28.91 7.22
N ASP A 67 3.33 -27.60 7.05
CA ASP A 67 4.13 -26.56 7.74
C ASP A 67 3.72 -26.45 9.23
N ILE A 68 2.50 -26.88 9.56
CA ILE A 68 1.96 -26.95 10.92
C ILE A 68 1.42 -28.36 11.18
N THR A 69 1.38 -28.75 12.45
CA THR A 69 0.80 -30.03 12.88
C THR A 69 -0.72 -29.98 12.89
N GLU A 70 -1.38 -31.14 12.76
CA GLU A 70 -2.84 -31.26 12.92
C GLU A 70 -3.32 -30.75 14.30
N MET A 71 -2.51 -30.93 15.34
CA MET A 71 -2.81 -30.42 16.68
C MET A 71 -2.83 -28.89 16.73
N GLU A 72 -1.85 -28.22 16.10
CA GLU A 72 -1.82 -26.75 15.98
C GLU A 72 -3.00 -26.24 15.14
N ALA A 73 -3.32 -26.93 14.03
CA ALA A 73 -4.47 -26.60 13.22
C ALA A 73 -5.79 -26.76 13.98
N ALA A 74 -5.95 -27.82 14.78
CA ALA A 74 -7.12 -28.04 15.63
C ALA A 74 -7.28 -26.94 16.67
N LEU A 75 -6.19 -26.45 17.28
CA LEU A 75 -6.24 -25.30 18.19
C LEU A 75 -6.75 -24.03 17.48
N HIS A 76 -6.24 -23.74 16.28
CA HIS A 76 -6.72 -22.60 15.49
C HIS A 76 -8.19 -22.73 15.08
N LEU A 77 -8.62 -23.95 14.76
CA LEU A 77 -10.02 -24.26 14.41
C LEU A 77 -10.95 -23.96 15.58
N GLU A 78 -10.64 -24.46 16.78
CA GLU A 78 -11.44 -24.22 17.99
C GLU A 78 -11.45 -22.74 18.38
N GLU A 79 -10.32 -22.04 18.28
CA GLU A 79 -10.27 -20.59 18.49
C GLU A 79 -11.15 -19.80 17.52
N ASN A 80 -11.27 -20.26 16.28
CA ASN A 80 -12.11 -19.62 15.27
C ASN A 80 -13.60 -19.94 15.49
N LYS A 81 -13.94 -21.15 15.95
CA LYS A 81 -15.31 -21.48 16.37
C LYS A 81 -15.79 -20.59 17.51
N VAL A 82 -14.97 -20.40 18.55
CA VAL A 82 -15.29 -19.48 19.66
C VAL A 82 -15.50 -18.06 19.15
N PHE A 83 -14.63 -17.59 18.26
CA PHE A 83 -14.77 -16.27 17.64
C PHE A 83 -16.06 -16.13 16.83
N PHE A 84 -16.43 -17.13 16.02
CA PHE A 84 -17.66 -17.08 15.22
C PHE A 84 -18.90 -17.03 16.11
N HIS A 85 -18.91 -17.80 17.21
CA HIS A 85 -19.97 -17.74 18.21
C HIS A 85 -20.07 -16.35 18.87
N GLN A 86 -18.95 -15.74 19.24
CA GLN A 86 -18.94 -14.38 19.79
C GLN A 86 -19.45 -13.36 18.77
N LEU A 87 -18.99 -13.47 17.52
CA LEU A 87 -19.38 -12.56 16.47
C LEU A 87 -20.87 -12.68 16.12
N ALA A 88 -21.47 -13.86 16.21
CA ALA A 88 -22.92 -14.04 16.02
C ALA A 88 -23.73 -13.17 16.99
N ASN A 89 -23.25 -13.01 18.22
CA ASN A 89 -23.90 -12.19 19.25
C ASN A 89 -23.59 -10.69 19.10
N LEU A 90 -22.36 -10.34 18.72
CA LEU A 90 -21.88 -8.94 18.70
C LEU A 90 -22.13 -8.23 17.37
N LEU A 91 -22.13 -8.96 16.25
CA LEU A 91 -22.24 -8.37 14.92
C LEU A 91 -23.52 -7.55 14.72
N PRO A 92 -24.72 -7.93 15.22
CA PRO A 92 -25.89 -7.08 15.10
C PRO A 92 -25.71 -5.71 15.80
N SER A 93 -25.11 -5.70 16.99
CA SER A 93 -24.83 -4.48 17.74
C SER A 93 -23.75 -3.64 17.05
N ILE A 94 -22.67 -4.25 16.56
CA ILE A 94 -21.62 -3.58 15.78
C ILE A 94 -22.22 -2.96 14.51
N ALA A 95 -23.02 -3.73 13.77
CA ALA A 95 -23.64 -3.29 12.53
C ALA A 95 -24.60 -2.11 12.73
N SER A 96 -25.29 -2.03 13.88
CA SER A 96 -26.24 -0.95 14.17
C SER A 96 -25.63 0.46 14.19
N PHE A 97 -24.30 0.58 14.34
CA PHE A 97 -23.59 1.85 14.28
C PHE A 97 -23.41 2.40 12.86
N PHE A 98 -23.67 1.60 11.82
CA PHE A 98 -23.48 1.98 10.43
C PHE A 98 -24.80 2.22 9.70
N SER A 99 -24.77 3.07 8.66
CA SER A 99 -25.94 3.36 7.84
C SER A 99 -26.59 2.08 7.28
N LYS A 100 -27.91 2.13 7.07
CA LYS A 100 -28.65 0.99 6.53
C LYS A 100 -28.13 0.62 5.14
N GLU A 101 -27.83 1.62 4.33
CA GLU A 101 -27.28 1.48 2.99
C GLU A 101 -25.93 0.75 3.02
N ALA A 102 -25.03 1.13 3.94
CA ALA A 102 -23.72 0.48 4.06
C ALA A 102 -23.83 -0.98 4.52
N ARG A 103 -24.66 -1.24 5.54
CA ARG A 103 -24.96 -2.61 6.00
C ARG A 103 -25.47 -3.50 4.88
N LEU A 104 -26.38 -2.97 4.07
CA LEU A 104 -27.03 -3.75 3.02
C LEU A 104 -26.10 -4.04 1.84
N ARG A 105 -25.24 -3.09 1.47
CA ARG A 105 -24.37 -3.20 0.30
C ARG A 105 -23.03 -3.87 0.59
N ASN A 106 -22.58 -3.89 1.86
CA ASN A 106 -21.21 -4.28 2.19
C ASN A 106 -21.09 -5.16 3.44
N ALA A 107 -22.04 -6.09 3.61
CA ALA A 107 -22.04 -7.06 4.70
C ALA A 107 -20.72 -7.84 4.83
N ARG A 108 -20.19 -8.31 3.69
CA ARG A 108 -18.90 -9.01 3.62
C ARG A 108 -17.73 -8.11 3.99
N GLY A 109 -17.73 -6.84 3.56
CA GLY A 109 -16.68 -5.90 3.94
C GLY A 109 -16.63 -5.67 5.45
N LEU A 110 -17.79 -5.52 6.10
CA LEU A 110 -17.88 -5.39 7.56
C LEU A 110 -17.27 -6.61 8.27
N VAL A 111 -17.71 -7.82 7.92
CA VAL A 111 -17.21 -9.06 8.53
C VAL A 111 -15.74 -9.28 8.24
N GLY A 112 -15.31 -9.07 6.99
CA GLY A 112 -13.91 -9.19 6.58
C GLY A 112 -12.98 -8.21 7.29
N ALA A 113 -13.43 -6.98 7.56
CA ALA A 113 -12.68 -6.01 8.35
C ALA A 113 -12.53 -6.46 9.82
N ILE A 114 -13.58 -7.02 10.42
CA ILE A 114 -13.52 -7.56 11.80
C ILE A 114 -12.55 -8.75 11.86
N ASP A 115 -12.66 -9.68 10.91
CA ASP A 115 -11.80 -10.87 10.83
C ASP A 115 -10.32 -10.50 10.63
N SER A 116 -10.06 -9.55 9.73
CA SER A 116 -8.70 -9.01 9.50
C SER A 116 -8.16 -8.34 10.76
N CYS A 117 -8.98 -7.51 11.42
CA CYS A 117 -8.60 -6.85 12.67
C CYS A 117 -8.27 -7.88 13.77
N ARG A 118 -9.00 -9.00 13.86
CA ARG A 118 -8.70 -10.07 14.83
C ARG A 118 -7.35 -10.72 14.59
N ASN A 119 -7.04 -11.04 13.34
CA ASN A 119 -5.77 -11.68 12.99
C ASN A 119 -4.59 -10.77 13.36
N ASP A 120 -4.67 -9.49 13.00
CA ASP A 120 -3.66 -8.49 13.36
C ASP A 120 -3.57 -8.28 14.88
N PHE A 121 -4.70 -8.27 15.57
CA PHE A 121 -4.76 -8.04 17.01
C PHE A 121 -3.97 -9.10 17.79
N LYS A 122 -4.17 -10.39 17.47
CA LYS A 122 -3.45 -11.50 18.09
C LYS A 122 -1.94 -11.42 17.82
N PHE A 123 -1.57 -11.18 16.56
CA PHE A 123 -0.16 -11.05 16.17
C PHE A 123 0.53 -9.90 16.92
N ARG A 124 -0.10 -8.72 16.99
CA ARG A 124 0.47 -7.54 17.67
C ARG A 124 0.48 -7.65 19.19
N ALA A 125 -0.49 -8.34 19.79
CA ALA A 125 -0.53 -8.52 21.25
C ALA A 125 0.69 -9.29 21.78
N THR A 126 1.22 -10.24 21.00
CA THR A 126 2.42 -11.02 21.34
C THR A 126 3.73 -10.31 20.99
N SER A 127 3.65 -9.22 20.23
CA SER A 127 4.82 -8.48 19.77
C SER A 127 5.47 -7.67 20.89
N ALA A 128 6.79 -7.49 20.79
CA ALA A 128 7.52 -6.61 21.70
C ALA A 128 7.08 -5.15 21.55
N ARG A 129 7.32 -4.33 22.59
CA ARG A 129 7.13 -2.88 22.50
C ARG A 129 7.94 -2.29 21.34
N ARG A 130 7.37 -1.30 20.66
CA ARG A 130 7.98 -0.65 19.48
C ARG A 130 9.43 -0.19 19.74
N ASP A 131 9.71 0.43 20.89
CA ASP A 131 11.08 0.88 21.24
C ASP A 131 12.08 -0.25 21.39
N ARG A 132 11.61 -1.42 21.87
CA ARG A 132 12.45 -2.63 21.95
C ARG A 132 12.70 -3.17 20.55
N GLN A 133 11.67 -3.26 19.71
CA GLN A 133 11.82 -3.70 18.32
C GLN A 133 12.71 -2.77 17.51
N LEU A 134 12.62 -1.45 17.70
CA LEU A 134 13.48 -0.49 17.03
C LEU A 134 14.95 -0.73 17.40
N ARG A 135 15.26 -0.91 18.69
CA ARG A 135 16.61 -1.24 19.15
C ARG A 135 17.11 -2.56 18.55
N GLU A 136 16.30 -3.62 18.60
CA GLU A 136 16.63 -4.92 18.02
C GLU A 136 16.81 -4.85 16.51
N ALA A 137 15.98 -4.08 15.80
CA ALA A 137 16.09 -3.86 14.36
C ALA A 137 17.40 -3.13 14.01
N LYS A 138 17.74 -2.08 14.75
CA LYS A 138 19.02 -1.36 14.59
C LYS A 138 20.22 -2.27 14.79
N GLU A 139 20.20 -3.13 15.81
CA GLU A 139 21.26 -4.12 16.05
C GLU A 139 21.35 -5.14 14.92
N LYS A 140 20.20 -5.66 14.44
CA LYS A 140 20.13 -6.58 13.29
C LYS A 140 20.67 -5.95 12.02
N LEU A 141 20.31 -4.69 11.72
CA LEU A 141 20.81 -3.95 10.56
C LEU A 141 22.33 -3.80 10.61
N ARG A 142 22.90 -3.37 11.75
CA ARG A 142 24.35 -3.27 11.92
C ARG A 142 25.05 -4.61 11.78
N ARG A 143 24.51 -5.66 12.39
CA ARG A 143 25.08 -7.01 12.31
C ARG A 143 25.05 -7.53 10.88
N ALA A 144 23.94 -7.35 10.17
CA ALA A 144 23.82 -7.72 8.76
C ALA A 144 24.83 -6.95 7.91
N ALA A 145 24.97 -5.64 8.09
CA ALA A 145 25.95 -4.83 7.35
C ALA A 145 27.38 -5.34 7.57
N SER A 146 27.73 -5.70 8.81
CA SER A 146 29.05 -6.28 9.13
C SER A 146 29.28 -7.62 8.42
N LEU A 147 28.32 -8.54 8.48
CA LEU A 147 28.46 -9.88 7.88
C LEU A 147 28.51 -9.83 6.36
N VAL A 148 27.69 -8.98 5.73
CA VAL A 148 27.69 -8.80 4.27
C VAL A 148 29.00 -8.16 3.82
N ARG A 149 29.54 -7.20 4.58
CA ARG A 149 30.84 -6.58 4.30
C ARG A 149 31.99 -7.59 4.39
N GLU A 150 31.97 -8.44 5.40
CA GLU A 150 32.96 -9.52 5.56
C GLU A 150 32.87 -10.52 4.40
N ALA A 151 31.65 -10.92 4.00
CA ALA A 151 31.45 -11.80 2.85
C ALA A 151 31.95 -11.17 1.53
N ALA A 152 31.67 -9.89 1.31
CA ALA A 152 32.16 -9.17 0.14
C ALA A 152 33.70 -9.13 0.11
N SER A 153 34.35 -8.81 1.24
CA SER A 153 35.82 -8.80 1.35
C SER A 153 36.41 -10.18 1.10
N ALA A 154 35.85 -11.22 1.70
CA ALA A 154 36.34 -12.58 1.53
C ALA A 154 36.24 -13.08 0.08
N LEU A 155 35.16 -12.71 -0.62
CA LEU A 155 35.00 -13.05 -2.05
C LEU A 155 35.95 -12.25 -2.95
N ASP A 156 36.17 -10.97 -2.65
CA ASP A 156 37.11 -10.09 -3.36
C ASP A 156 38.55 -10.60 -3.22
N GLU A 157 38.96 -10.98 -2.01
CA GLU A 157 40.27 -11.57 -1.72
C GLU A 157 40.48 -12.94 -2.39
N ALA A 158 39.39 -13.72 -2.52
CA ALA A 158 39.44 -15.03 -3.12
C ALA A 158 39.21 -15.04 -4.65
N GLU A 159 38.84 -13.89 -5.24
CA GLU A 159 38.34 -13.80 -6.62
C GLU A 159 39.29 -14.46 -7.63
N GLU A 160 40.58 -14.17 -7.52
CA GLU A 160 41.61 -14.65 -8.45
C GLU A 160 41.70 -16.19 -8.52
N TYR A 161 41.33 -16.89 -7.44
CA TYR A 161 41.46 -18.34 -7.36
C TYR A 161 40.33 -19.10 -8.07
N PHE A 162 39.13 -18.52 -8.19
CA PHE A 162 37.96 -19.28 -8.65
C PHE A 162 36.99 -18.51 -9.58
N LYS A 163 37.22 -17.22 -9.88
CA LYS A 163 36.36 -16.42 -10.76
C LYS A 163 36.00 -17.13 -12.07
N ASN A 164 37.02 -17.65 -12.77
CA ASN A 164 36.82 -18.32 -14.06
C ASN A 164 35.91 -19.55 -13.94
N ASP A 165 36.06 -20.32 -12.86
CA ASP A 165 35.25 -21.51 -12.64
C ASP A 165 33.83 -21.14 -12.21
N TYR A 166 33.69 -20.15 -11.33
CA TYR A 166 32.38 -19.58 -10.96
C TYR A 166 31.60 -19.15 -12.20
N ASP A 167 32.19 -18.29 -13.05
CA ASP A 167 31.53 -17.75 -14.24
C ASP A 167 31.13 -18.86 -15.23
N ARG A 168 31.95 -19.91 -15.35
CA ARG A 168 31.65 -21.09 -16.19
C ARG A 168 30.50 -21.93 -15.63
N TYR A 169 30.57 -22.32 -14.36
CA TYR A 169 29.52 -23.14 -13.74
C TYR A 169 28.21 -22.37 -13.68
N ARG A 170 28.26 -21.08 -13.34
CA ARG A 170 27.12 -20.17 -13.33
C ARG A 170 26.49 -20.04 -14.72
N SER A 171 27.29 -19.85 -15.77
CA SER A 171 26.80 -19.82 -17.16
C SER A 171 26.20 -21.15 -17.63
N ALA A 172 26.68 -22.28 -17.10
CA ALA A 172 26.10 -23.58 -17.38
C ALA A 172 24.77 -23.79 -16.64
N TYR A 173 24.70 -23.40 -15.36
CA TYR A 173 23.49 -23.44 -14.54
C TYR A 173 22.39 -22.55 -15.13
N TYR A 174 22.69 -21.28 -15.42
CA TYR A 174 21.66 -20.33 -15.85
C TYR A 174 21.24 -20.47 -17.34
N LYS A 175 21.74 -21.49 -18.04
CA LYS A 175 21.12 -21.96 -19.31
C LYS A 175 19.85 -22.76 -19.07
N LEU A 176 19.70 -23.37 -17.89
CA LEU A 176 18.56 -24.20 -17.50
C LEU A 176 17.50 -23.38 -16.76
N GLU A 177 17.95 -22.43 -15.94
CA GLU A 177 17.10 -21.50 -15.21
C GLU A 177 17.61 -20.09 -15.49
N PRO A 178 16.79 -19.09 -15.87
CA PRO A 178 17.31 -17.74 -16.07
C PRO A 178 17.65 -17.06 -14.73
N GLY A 179 18.72 -16.25 -14.67
CA GLY A 179 19.07 -15.51 -13.46
C GLY A 179 19.89 -14.23 -13.67
N PRO A 180 19.95 -13.38 -12.62
CA PRO A 180 20.17 -11.94 -12.79
C PRO A 180 21.62 -11.49 -12.97
N LEU A 181 22.60 -12.08 -12.26
CA LEU A 181 23.98 -11.55 -12.20
C LEU A 181 24.94 -12.36 -13.05
N GLN A 182 25.66 -11.75 -14.00
CA GLN A 182 26.40 -12.48 -15.04
C GLN A 182 27.77 -13.00 -14.57
N PHE A 183 28.45 -12.25 -13.73
CA PHE A 183 29.83 -12.51 -13.30
C PHE A 183 29.97 -12.51 -11.77
N LEU A 184 31.04 -13.11 -11.25
CA LEU A 184 31.39 -13.04 -9.82
C LEU A 184 31.56 -11.60 -9.32
N SER A 185 32.15 -10.73 -10.15
CA SER A 185 32.32 -9.30 -9.82
C SER A 185 30.99 -8.61 -9.56
N ASP A 186 29.96 -8.96 -10.34
CA ASP A 186 28.61 -8.39 -10.17
C ASP A 186 28.03 -8.78 -8.80
N LEU A 187 28.27 -10.01 -8.34
CA LEU A 187 27.85 -10.46 -7.02
C LEU A 187 28.57 -9.68 -5.91
N ILE A 188 29.88 -9.47 -6.04
CA ILE A 188 30.66 -8.70 -5.05
C ILE A 188 30.14 -7.27 -4.96
N ASP A 189 29.87 -6.63 -6.11
CA ASP A 189 29.34 -5.28 -6.17
C ASP A 189 27.92 -5.18 -5.59
N GLU A 190 27.05 -6.17 -5.85
CA GLU A 190 25.72 -6.24 -5.23
C GLU A 190 25.81 -6.38 -3.70
N LEU A 191 26.76 -7.19 -3.18
CA LEU A 191 27.00 -7.27 -1.74
C LEU A 191 27.44 -5.91 -1.17
N ARG A 192 28.30 -5.16 -1.88
CA ARG A 192 28.69 -3.80 -1.49
C ARG A 192 27.49 -2.85 -1.50
N VAL A 193 26.62 -2.93 -2.51
CA VAL A 193 25.36 -2.17 -2.55
C VAL A 193 24.47 -2.52 -1.36
N CYS A 194 24.31 -3.81 -1.02
CA CYS A 194 23.56 -4.25 0.16
C CYS A 194 24.12 -3.66 1.45
N VAL A 195 25.45 -3.60 1.63
CA VAL A 195 26.07 -2.92 2.79
C VAL A 195 25.65 -1.46 2.84
N GLY A 196 25.73 -0.75 1.72
CA GLY A 196 25.32 0.65 1.65
C GLY A 196 23.85 0.87 1.99
N VAL A 197 22.96 0.01 1.49
CA VAL A 197 21.53 0.04 1.82
C VAL A 197 21.30 -0.22 3.30
N LEU A 198 21.99 -1.19 3.91
CA LEU A 198 21.87 -1.50 5.34
C LEU A 198 22.35 -0.34 6.22
N ASP A 199 23.45 0.32 5.85
CA ASP A 199 23.95 1.51 6.52
C ASP A 199 22.93 2.67 6.40
N ILE A 200 22.34 2.89 5.23
CA ILE A 200 21.28 3.89 5.03
C ILE A 200 20.06 3.57 5.89
N GLN A 201 19.56 2.33 5.88
CA GLN A 201 18.40 1.91 6.67
C GLN A 201 18.66 2.05 8.17
N HIS A 202 19.91 1.87 8.60
CA HIS A 202 20.30 2.11 9.97
C HIS A 202 20.13 3.58 10.38
N GLU A 203 20.54 4.52 9.53
CA GLU A 203 20.37 5.96 9.78
C GLU A 203 18.90 6.41 9.64
N VAL A 204 18.14 5.82 8.70
CA VAL A 204 16.68 6.04 8.60
C VAL A 204 15.99 5.67 9.92
N ALA A 205 16.43 4.60 10.58
CA ALA A 205 15.90 4.18 11.88
C ALA A 205 16.02 5.27 12.96
N ASP A 206 16.99 6.18 12.85
CA ASP A 206 17.23 7.26 13.80
C ASP A 206 16.50 8.56 13.45
N ILE A 207 16.26 8.81 12.16
CA ILE A 207 15.62 10.04 11.69
C ILE A 207 14.10 9.86 11.60
N GLU A 208 13.65 8.76 11.00
CA GLU A 208 12.24 8.46 10.71
C GLU A 208 11.91 6.98 11.04
N PRO A 209 11.90 6.58 12.32
CA PRO A 209 11.65 5.20 12.76
C PRO A 209 10.27 4.66 12.35
N GLU A 210 9.34 5.53 11.95
CA GLU A 210 8.05 5.20 11.37
C GLU A 210 8.13 4.59 9.97
N LYS A 211 9.20 4.87 9.21
CA LYS A 211 9.44 4.25 7.90
C LYS A 211 9.92 2.81 7.98
N LEU A 212 10.39 2.37 9.15
CA LEU A 212 10.66 0.96 9.41
C LEU A 212 9.36 0.20 9.70
N LEU A 213 9.24 -0.98 9.10
CA LEU A 213 8.13 -1.89 9.35
C LEU A 213 8.29 -2.54 10.74
N LEU A 214 7.82 -1.85 11.78
CA LEU A 214 7.85 -2.30 13.17
C LEU A 214 6.43 -2.63 13.65
N PHE A 215 6.22 -3.89 14.04
CA PHE A 215 4.95 -4.39 14.57
C PHE A 215 4.93 -4.24 16.09
N GLY A 216 4.78 -3.01 16.59
CA GLY A 216 4.72 -2.75 18.02
C GLY A 216 3.49 -3.41 18.68
N ASN A 217 3.54 -3.56 20.01
CA ASN A 217 2.39 -3.89 20.86
C ASN A 217 1.40 -2.71 20.95
N ASP A 218 0.86 -2.31 19.79
CA ASP A 218 -0.06 -1.20 19.57
C ASP A 218 -1.45 -1.70 19.15
N GLN A 219 -1.76 -2.97 19.42
CA GLN A 219 -3.02 -3.65 19.05
C GLN A 219 -4.28 -2.85 19.40
N ARG A 220 -4.31 -2.16 20.56
CA ARG A 220 -5.46 -1.32 20.93
C ARG A 220 -5.57 -0.05 20.07
N ARG A 221 -4.44 0.55 19.69
CA ARG A 221 -4.42 1.72 18.80
C ARG A 221 -4.84 1.32 17.39
N ASP A 222 -4.31 0.20 16.90
CA ASP A 222 -4.60 -0.29 15.56
C ASP A 222 -6.03 -0.80 15.42
N LEU A 223 -6.64 -1.30 16.52
CA LEU A 223 -8.08 -1.54 16.59
C LEU A 223 -8.87 -0.25 16.40
N VAL A 224 -8.54 0.82 17.14
CA VAL A 224 -9.19 2.12 16.99
C VAL A 224 -9.02 2.67 15.56
N GLU A 225 -7.86 2.49 14.96
CA GLU A 225 -7.62 2.86 13.57
C GLU A 225 -8.50 2.08 12.59
N ASN A 226 -8.67 0.76 12.79
CA ASN A 226 -9.58 -0.05 12.00
C ASN A 226 -11.02 0.45 12.16
N VAL A 227 -11.50 0.68 13.39
CA VAL A 227 -12.84 1.23 13.64
C VAL A 227 -13.02 2.58 12.97
N TYR A 228 -12.01 3.45 13.03
CA TYR A 228 -12.04 4.73 12.31
C TYR A 228 -12.22 4.55 10.80
N ARG A 229 -11.46 3.64 10.18
CA ARG A 229 -11.60 3.32 8.75
C ARG A 229 -12.98 2.75 8.41
N MET A 230 -13.55 1.92 9.29
CA MET A 230 -14.89 1.38 9.11
C MET A 230 -15.94 2.50 9.18
N CYS A 231 -15.87 3.38 10.18
CA CYS A 231 -16.78 4.52 10.30
C CYS A 231 -16.71 5.44 9.09
N TRP A 232 -15.50 5.66 8.57
CA TRP A 232 -15.29 6.44 7.36
C TRP A 232 -15.91 5.78 6.12
N ALA A 233 -15.59 4.50 5.88
CA ALA A 233 -16.04 3.80 4.68
C ALA A 233 -17.55 3.53 4.63
N TRP A 234 -18.20 3.43 5.80
CA TRP A 234 -19.57 2.92 5.93
C TRP A 234 -20.52 3.84 6.69
N ASP A 235 -20.18 5.13 6.76
CA ASP A 235 -21.01 6.17 7.39
C ASP A 235 -21.40 5.77 8.83
N GLY A 236 -20.37 5.53 9.64
CA GLY A 236 -20.48 5.21 11.06
C GLY A 236 -20.28 6.43 11.97
N PRO A 237 -20.22 6.22 13.30
CA PRO A 237 -20.10 7.32 14.25
C PRO A 237 -18.77 8.08 14.08
N LYS A 238 -18.86 9.41 14.17
CA LYS A 238 -17.68 10.28 14.11
C LYS A 238 -16.75 10.02 15.29
N LEU A 239 -15.44 10.17 15.07
CA LEU A 239 -14.45 10.06 16.12
C LEU A 239 -14.69 11.15 17.19
N VAL A 240 -15.12 10.72 18.37
CA VAL A 240 -15.31 11.55 19.56
C VAL A 240 -14.61 10.88 20.73
N THR A 241 -13.66 11.59 21.34
CA THR A 241 -12.79 11.05 22.41
C THR A 241 -13.47 10.92 23.77
N THR A 242 -14.67 11.49 23.92
CA THR A 242 -15.47 11.42 25.15
C THR A 242 -15.89 9.99 25.46
N PRO A 243 -15.65 9.47 26.68
CA PRO A 243 -16.18 8.17 27.09
C PRO A 243 -17.70 8.12 26.93
N GLY A 244 -18.23 6.98 26.45
CA GLY A 244 -19.66 6.82 26.19
C GLY A 244 -20.17 7.41 24.86
N SER A 245 -19.29 7.97 24.02
CA SER A 245 -19.65 8.27 22.62
C SER A 245 -19.94 6.99 21.84
N ASP A 246 -20.76 7.10 20.78
CA ASP A 246 -21.06 5.98 19.89
C ASP A 246 -19.79 5.36 19.30
N PHE A 247 -18.79 6.18 18.97
CA PHE A 247 -17.49 5.70 18.50
C PHE A 247 -16.74 4.88 19.57
N SER A 248 -16.80 5.32 20.84
CA SER A 248 -16.19 4.60 21.96
C SER A 248 -16.92 3.28 22.26
N ALA A 249 -18.25 3.28 22.15
CA ALA A 249 -19.06 2.07 22.27
C ALA A 249 -18.74 1.06 21.16
N LEU A 250 -18.67 1.51 19.90
CA LEU A 250 -18.27 0.68 18.77
C LEU A 250 -16.85 0.13 18.95
N CYS A 251 -15.89 0.93 19.40
CA CYS A 251 -14.54 0.45 19.71
C CYS A 251 -14.55 -0.65 20.78
N SER A 252 -15.41 -0.53 21.79
CA SER A 252 -15.52 -1.51 22.88
C SER A 252 -16.10 -2.84 22.39
N LEU A 253 -17.16 -2.81 21.57
CA LEU A 253 -17.73 -4.01 20.94
C LEU A 253 -16.73 -4.68 19.99
N MET A 254 -15.99 -3.90 19.22
CA MET A 254 -14.94 -4.40 18.33
C MET A 254 -13.80 -5.05 19.11
N PHE A 255 -13.41 -4.46 20.24
CA PHE A 255 -12.41 -5.05 21.13
C PHE A 255 -12.89 -6.36 21.73
N GLU A 256 -14.14 -6.44 22.18
CA GLU A 256 -14.73 -7.67 22.67
C GLU A 256 -14.74 -8.75 21.59
N ALA A 257 -15.16 -8.41 20.37
CA ALA A 257 -15.22 -9.33 19.24
C ALA A 257 -13.84 -9.91 18.89
N VAL A 258 -12.78 -9.10 18.88
CA VAL A 258 -11.46 -9.57 18.45
C VAL A 258 -10.62 -10.20 19.57
N SER A 259 -10.85 -9.79 20.83
CA SER A 259 -10.05 -10.23 21.97
C SER A 259 -10.73 -11.28 22.85
N GLY A 260 -12.07 -11.38 22.77
CA GLY A 260 -12.90 -12.20 23.64
C GLY A 260 -13.00 -11.68 25.08
N ARG A 261 -12.63 -10.42 25.35
CA ARG A 261 -12.67 -9.79 26.68
C ARG A 261 -13.61 -8.60 26.71
N SER A 262 -14.48 -8.52 27.73
CA SER A 262 -15.36 -7.39 27.98
C SER A 262 -14.72 -6.33 28.89
N ASP A 263 -15.34 -5.15 28.97
CA ASP A 263 -15.14 -4.13 30.02
C ASP A 263 -13.75 -3.47 30.11
N GLU A 264 -12.94 -3.49 29.05
CA GLU A 264 -11.69 -2.71 29.00
C GLU A 264 -11.87 -1.33 28.38
N GLY A 265 -11.49 -0.29 29.13
CA GLY A 265 -11.52 1.09 28.66
C GLY A 265 -10.50 1.36 27.54
N LEU A 266 -10.99 1.76 26.36
CA LEU A 266 -10.16 2.17 25.22
C LEU A 266 -9.90 3.69 25.14
N ALA A 267 -10.38 4.46 26.12
CA ALA A 267 -10.27 5.93 26.11
C ALA A 267 -8.83 6.42 25.90
N GLY A 268 -7.83 5.75 26.47
CA GLY A 268 -6.42 6.09 26.25
C GLY A 268 -5.95 5.85 24.82
N ALA A 269 -6.37 4.74 24.20
CA ALA A 269 -6.05 4.43 22.79
C ALA A 269 -6.75 5.39 21.83
N ILE A 270 -8.04 5.69 22.07
CA ILE A 270 -8.83 6.65 21.30
C ILE A 270 -8.19 8.04 21.34
N ASN A 271 -7.82 8.53 22.53
CA ASN A 271 -7.16 9.83 22.68
C ASN A 271 -5.80 9.89 21.98
N ARG A 272 -5.00 8.82 22.03
CA ARG A 272 -3.72 8.76 21.33
C ARG A 272 -3.90 8.76 19.81
N TYR A 273 -4.84 7.96 19.30
CA TYR A 273 -5.14 7.90 17.87
C TYR A 273 -5.71 9.24 17.35
N ALA A 274 -6.60 9.88 18.11
CA ALA A 274 -7.17 11.19 17.77
C ALA A 274 -6.12 12.29 17.56
N ARG A 275 -4.96 12.18 18.21
CA ARG A 275 -3.83 13.12 18.10
C ARG A 275 -2.73 12.63 17.15
N SER A 276 -2.87 11.45 16.56
CA SER A 276 -1.84 10.84 15.75
C SER A 276 -1.69 11.53 14.39
N GLU A 277 -0.46 11.58 13.88
CA GLU A 277 -0.18 12.10 12.53
C GLU A 277 -0.85 11.26 11.45
N SER A 278 -0.96 9.93 11.64
CA SER A 278 -1.64 9.06 10.67
C SER A 278 -3.12 9.41 10.49
N ARG A 279 -3.80 9.84 11.56
CA ARG A 279 -5.17 10.35 11.48
C ARG A 279 -5.22 11.69 10.75
N LYS A 280 -4.34 12.64 11.09
CA LYS A 280 -4.27 13.93 10.39
C LYS A 280 -4.00 13.79 8.89
N GLN A 281 -3.11 12.87 8.51
CA GLN A 281 -2.80 12.59 7.10
C GLN A 281 -4.02 12.04 6.35
N LYS A 282 -4.81 11.15 6.96
CA LYS A 282 -6.05 10.64 6.36
C LYS A 282 -7.11 11.73 6.22
N ASP A 283 -7.32 12.53 7.27
CA ASP A 283 -8.28 13.63 7.23
C ASP A 283 -7.88 14.64 6.13
N HIS A 284 -6.60 14.97 6.03
CA HIS A 284 -6.08 15.85 4.99
C HIS A 284 -6.21 15.24 3.58
N PHE A 285 -5.94 13.94 3.44
CA PHE A 285 -6.13 13.27 2.15
C PHE A 285 -7.59 13.38 1.70
N GLU A 286 -8.55 13.15 2.59
CA GLU A 286 -9.97 13.26 2.26
C GLU A 286 -10.41 14.70 1.95
N GLU A 287 -9.99 15.67 2.76
CA GLU A 287 -10.32 17.08 2.53
C GLU A 287 -9.83 17.60 1.17
N ASN A 288 -8.76 17.00 0.62
CA ASN A 288 -8.17 17.38 -0.65
C ASN A 288 -8.37 16.33 -1.76
N TYR A 289 -9.10 15.25 -1.48
CA TYR A 289 -9.38 14.22 -2.48
C TYR A 289 -10.49 14.72 -3.39
N ASP A 290 -10.09 15.25 -4.53
CA ASP A 290 -10.99 15.56 -5.63
C ASP A 290 -10.92 14.41 -6.64
N PRO A 291 -11.98 13.59 -6.78
CA PRO A 291 -12.00 12.49 -7.75
C PRO A 291 -11.88 12.96 -9.21
N ASP A 292 -12.08 14.27 -9.46
CA ASP A 292 -11.92 14.90 -10.77
C ASP A 292 -10.53 15.58 -10.94
N ASP A 293 -9.66 15.53 -9.92
CA ASP A 293 -8.26 16.00 -10.01
C ASP A 293 -7.37 14.96 -10.68
N ASN A 294 -7.34 15.03 -12.01
CA ASN A 294 -6.46 14.22 -12.87
C ASN A 294 -4.95 14.45 -12.60
N PHE A 295 -4.58 15.41 -11.75
CA PHE A 295 -3.19 15.73 -11.39
C PHE A 295 -2.79 15.19 -10.01
N GLN A 296 -3.70 14.55 -9.28
CA GLN A 296 -3.44 14.05 -7.92
C GLN A 296 -2.25 13.08 -7.89
N ASP A 297 -2.21 12.09 -8.79
CA ASP A 297 -1.10 11.11 -8.89
C ASP A 297 0.25 11.80 -9.12
N VAL A 298 0.26 12.89 -9.91
CA VAL A 298 1.48 13.65 -10.23
C VAL A 298 1.93 14.48 -9.03
N LYS A 299 0.99 15.17 -8.37
CA LYS A 299 1.26 15.93 -7.14
C LYS A 299 1.81 15.01 -6.05
N GLU A 300 1.24 13.82 -5.90
CA GLU A 300 1.73 12.79 -4.99
C GLU A 300 3.15 12.33 -5.36
N GLN A 301 3.42 12.02 -6.63
CA GLN A 301 4.75 11.65 -7.10
C GLN A 301 5.79 12.75 -6.83
N MET A 302 5.44 14.01 -7.12
CA MET A 302 6.31 15.16 -6.86
C MET A 302 6.59 15.33 -5.37
N GLN A 303 5.56 15.24 -4.52
CA GLN A 303 5.70 15.35 -3.07
C GLN A 303 6.54 14.19 -2.50
N LEU A 304 6.35 12.97 -2.99
CA LEU A 304 7.16 11.81 -2.63
C LEU A 304 8.63 12.02 -3.00
N SER A 305 8.90 12.57 -4.19
CA SER A 305 10.27 12.87 -4.64
C SER A 305 10.93 13.92 -3.72
N VAL A 306 10.22 15.00 -3.40
CA VAL A 306 10.70 16.05 -2.47
C VAL A 306 11.00 15.50 -1.08
N ASN A 307 10.08 14.71 -0.52
CA ASN A 307 10.24 14.09 0.79
C ASN A 307 11.43 13.12 0.82
N THR A 308 11.62 12.35 -0.26
CA THR A 308 12.74 11.42 -0.38
C THR A 308 14.08 12.15 -0.49
N ILE A 309 14.15 13.21 -1.29
CA ILE A 309 15.35 14.07 -1.41
C ILE A 309 15.71 14.67 -0.04
N ALA A 310 14.72 15.20 0.69
CA ALA A 310 14.94 15.78 2.01
C ALA A 310 15.49 14.74 3.00
N LEU A 311 14.90 13.55 3.04
CA LEU A 311 15.39 12.44 3.87
C LEU A 311 16.83 12.06 3.49
N CYS A 312 17.12 11.84 2.21
CA CYS A 312 18.47 11.47 1.76
C CYS A 312 19.50 12.56 2.12
N LYS A 313 19.17 13.84 1.94
CA LYS A 313 20.04 14.97 2.34
C LYS A 313 20.24 15.03 3.86
N GLY A 314 19.22 14.69 4.65
CA GLY A 314 19.34 14.57 6.11
C GLY A 314 20.27 13.43 6.53
N ILE A 315 20.21 12.29 5.84
CA ILE A 315 21.09 11.15 6.09
C ILE A 315 22.54 11.47 5.71
N LEU A 316 22.78 12.17 4.60
CA LEU A 316 24.13 12.56 4.15
C LEU A 316 24.93 13.37 5.19
N GLN A 317 24.26 14.02 6.14
CA GLN A 317 24.90 14.77 7.22
C GLN A 317 25.44 13.88 8.34
N LYS A 318 25.22 12.56 8.28
CA LYS A 318 25.63 11.60 9.32
C LYS A 318 27.09 11.17 9.13
N PRO A 319 27.92 11.18 10.18
CA PRO A 319 29.36 10.90 10.08
C PRO A 319 29.71 9.41 9.94
N SER A 320 28.75 8.50 10.07
CA SER A 320 28.93 7.04 10.15
C SER A 320 28.73 6.28 8.83
N LEU A 321 28.46 6.98 7.72
CA LEU A 321 28.13 6.35 6.45
C LEU A 321 29.36 5.78 5.74
N SER A 322 29.21 4.60 5.14
CA SER A 322 30.21 4.05 4.23
C SER A 322 30.24 4.80 2.89
N ASP A 323 31.38 4.72 2.18
CA ASP A 323 31.54 5.37 0.87
C ASP A 323 30.47 4.91 -0.13
N ILE A 324 30.13 3.63 -0.12
CA ILE A 324 29.06 3.09 -0.97
C ILE A 324 27.68 3.64 -0.57
N ALA A 325 27.40 3.82 0.74
CA ALA A 325 26.16 4.47 1.19
C ALA A 325 26.07 5.93 0.69
N LEU A 326 27.18 6.68 0.74
CA LEU A 326 27.25 8.04 0.20
C LEU A 326 27.00 8.06 -1.31
N GLN A 327 27.58 7.14 -2.07
CA GLN A 327 27.34 7.02 -3.51
C GLN A 327 25.88 6.69 -3.81
N LEU A 328 25.28 5.73 -3.10
CA LEU A 328 23.89 5.33 -3.26
C LEU A 328 22.91 6.47 -2.92
N LEU A 329 23.16 7.22 -1.84
CA LEU A 329 22.33 8.38 -1.48
C LEU A 329 22.38 9.46 -2.57
N ASN A 330 23.57 9.76 -3.10
CA ASN A 330 23.70 10.72 -4.19
C ASN A 330 23.04 10.24 -5.48
N ALA A 331 23.17 8.96 -5.82
CA ALA A 331 22.49 8.36 -6.96
C ALA A 331 20.96 8.42 -6.79
N ARG A 332 20.46 8.15 -5.59
CA ARG A 332 19.04 8.25 -5.27
C ARG A 332 18.54 9.69 -5.38
N ILE A 333 19.26 10.66 -4.84
CA ILE A 333 18.89 12.09 -4.95
C ILE A 333 18.77 12.50 -6.42
N LYS A 334 19.77 12.19 -7.26
CA LYS A 334 19.73 12.50 -8.69
C LYS A 334 18.55 11.83 -9.39
N HIS A 335 18.25 10.58 -9.04
CA HIS A 335 17.10 9.87 -9.57
C HIS A 335 15.78 10.55 -9.20
N GLU A 336 15.60 10.94 -7.92
CA GLU A 336 14.39 11.63 -7.47
C GLU A 336 14.26 13.04 -8.06
N GLU A 337 15.37 13.78 -8.22
CA GLU A 337 15.38 15.08 -8.91
C GLU A 337 14.90 14.92 -10.35
N LYS A 338 15.40 13.92 -11.07
CA LYS A 338 14.95 13.59 -12.42
C LYS A 338 13.47 13.17 -12.45
N SER A 339 13.03 12.32 -11.52
CA SER A 339 11.62 11.90 -11.40
C SER A 339 10.69 13.09 -11.16
N TYR A 340 11.12 14.03 -10.31
CA TYR A 340 10.39 15.27 -10.06
C TYR A 340 10.32 16.13 -11.33
N GLU A 341 11.44 16.33 -12.03
CA GLU A 341 11.48 17.10 -13.28
C GLU A 341 10.61 16.46 -14.37
N GLU A 342 10.64 15.14 -14.52
CA GLU A 342 9.80 14.41 -15.47
C GLU A 342 8.31 14.53 -15.13
N ALA A 343 7.95 14.39 -13.85
CA ALA A 343 6.57 14.58 -13.39
C ALA A 343 6.09 16.03 -13.63
N GLN A 344 6.94 17.00 -13.31
CA GLN A 344 6.68 18.42 -13.54
C GLN A 344 6.60 18.76 -15.03
N ALA A 345 7.40 18.14 -15.90
CA ALA A 345 7.34 18.38 -17.34
C ALA A 345 6.09 17.75 -17.97
N LYS A 346 5.67 16.59 -17.46
CA LYS A 346 4.53 15.84 -18.00
C LYS A 346 3.19 16.49 -17.65
N TYR A 347 3.07 17.14 -16.48
CA TYR A 347 1.82 17.75 -16.01
C TYR A 347 2.00 18.90 -14.99
N GLY A 348 3.06 19.70 -15.14
CA GLY A 348 3.34 20.80 -14.22
C GLY A 348 2.22 21.85 -14.19
N PRO A 349 2.30 22.85 -13.31
CA PRO A 349 1.27 23.88 -13.07
C PRO A 349 0.93 24.77 -14.29
N ARG A 350 1.42 24.43 -15.47
CA ARG A 350 1.25 25.12 -16.75
C ARG A 350 0.53 24.27 -17.80
N GLN A 351 0.16 23.02 -17.50
CA GLN A 351 -0.66 22.17 -18.37
C GLN A 351 -1.99 21.93 -17.68
N VAL A 352 -3.01 22.68 -18.10
CA VAL A 352 -4.40 22.54 -17.62
C VAL A 352 -5.19 21.92 -18.77
N HIS A 353 -6.03 20.92 -18.49
CA HIS A 353 -6.96 20.43 -19.50
C HIS A 353 -7.99 21.53 -19.82
N ILE A 354 -8.29 21.73 -21.11
CA ILE A 354 -9.14 22.84 -21.60
C ILE A 354 -10.53 22.84 -20.92
N ASP A 355 -11.03 21.66 -20.56
CA ASP A 355 -12.32 21.46 -19.91
C ASP A 355 -12.37 21.92 -18.43
N GLN A 356 -11.22 22.18 -17.80
CA GLN A 356 -11.12 22.67 -16.42
C GLN A 356 -10.81 24.17 -16.33
N MET A 357 -10.65 24.87 -17.47
CA MET A 357 -10.42 26.32 -17.48
C MET A 357 -11.75 27.09 -17.38
N THR A 358 -11.78 28.17 -16.58
CA THR A 358 -12.89 29.12 -16.67
C THR A 358 -12.82 29.88 -18.00
N GLU A 359 -13.95 30.39 -18.47
CA GLU A 359 -14.03 31.16 -19.72
C GLU A 359 -13.07 32.38 -19.70
N GLU A 360 -12.89 33.02 -18.53
CA GLU A 360 -11.91 34.10 -18.34
C GLU A 360 -10.45 33.63 -18.46
N GLN A 361 -10.11 32.48 -17.88
CA GLN A 361 -8.76 31.91 -17.97
C GLN A 361 -8.44 31.46 -19.40
N TRP A 362 -9.41 30.82 -20.06
CA TRP A 362 -9.33 30.42 -21.46
C TRP A 362 -9.10 31.64 -22.36
N ASN A 363 -9.94 32.67 -22.23
CA ASN A 363 -9.84 33.89 -23.02
C ASN A 363 -8.53 34.65 -22.75
N GLY A 364 -8.08 34.72 -21.50
CA GLY A 364 -6.79 35.32 -21.14
C GLY A 364 -5.61 34.62 -21.82
N MET A 365 -5.55 33.28 -21.73
CA MET A 365 -4.51 32.49 -22.37
C MET A 365 -4.57 32.57 -23.90
N LEU A 366 -5.76 32.48 -24.49
CA LEU A 366 -5.94 32.54 -25.94
C LEU A 366 -5.48 33.90 -26.49
N MET A 367 -5.84 34.99 -25.81
CA MET A 367 -5.48 36.35 -26.24
C MET A 367 -3.98 36.61 -26.09
N GLU A 368 -3.33 36.11 -25.03
CA GLU A 368 -1.88 36.21 -24.88
C GLU A 368 -1.15 35.40 -25.96
N ALA A 369 -1.61 34.18 -26.26
CA ALA A 369 -1.05 33.34 -27.32
C ALA A 369 -1.24 33.96 -28.72
N ILE A 370 -2.47 34.39 -29.05
CA ILE A 370 -2.81 35.06 -30.30
C ILE A 370 -1.97 36.32 -30.52
N SER A 371 -1.69 37.09 -29.46
CA SER A 371 -0.87 38.31 -29.56
C SER A 371 0.59 38.05 -29.99
N ARG A 372 1.06 36.80 -29.87
CA ARG A 372 2.44 36.40 -30.19
C ARG A 372 2.54 35.52 -31.44
N TRP A 373 1.41 35.12 -32.02
CA TRP A 373 1.36 34.16 -33.12
C TRP A 373 1.25 34.84 -34.48
N LYS A 374 1.79 34.19 -35.51
CA LYS A 374 1.58 34.60 -36.89
C LYS A 374 0.15 34.24 -37.35
N PRO A 375 -0.43 34.99 -38.30
CA PRO A 375 -1.79 34.74 -38.79
C PRO A 375 -2.05 33.28 -39.18
N GLU A 376 -1.07 32.61 -39.79
CA GLU A 376 -1.22 31.22 -40.24
C GLU A 376 -1.35 30.21 -39.08
N GLN A 377 -0.81 30.53 -37.90
CA GLN A 377 -0.90 29.69 -36.70
C GLN A 377 -2.25 29.85 -36.00
N ILE A 378 -2.84 31.04 -36.09
CA ILE A 378 -4.17 31.35 -35.56
C ILE A 378 -5.23 30.61 -36.36
N ASP A 379 -5.13 30.60 -37.69
CA ASP A 379 -6.06 29.89 -38.58
C ASP A 379 -6.03 28.37 -38.32
N SER A 380 -4.84 27.80 -38.14
CA SER A 380 -4.70 26.37 -37.80
C SER A 380 -5.32 25.99 -36.45
N LEU A 381 -5.30 26.90 -35.45
CA LEU A 381 -5.95 26.67 -34.16
C LEU A 381 -7.48 26.68 -34.30
N PHE A 382 -8.03 27.67 -35.02
CA PHE A 382 -9.47 27.76 -35.27
C PHE A 382 -9.99 26.55 -36.04
N ASP A 383 -9.25 26.06 -37.03
CA ASP A 383 -9.59 24.83 -37.75
C ASP A 383 -9.56 23.59 -36.83
N MET A 384 -8.64 23.53 -35.87
CA MET A 384 -8.55 22.41 -34.93
C MET A 384 -9.71 22.40 -33.92
N ILE A 385 -10.10 23.57 -33.42
CA ILE A 385 -11.27 23.75 -32.53
C ILE A 385 -12.57 23.41 -33.28
N ARG A 386 -12.70 23.91 -34.51
CA ARG A 386 -13.89 23.69 -35.36
C ARG A 386 -14.10 22.22 -35.74
N ASN A 387 -13.02 21.45 -35.81
CA ASN A 387 -13.04 20.02 -36.14
C ASN A 387 -13.14 19.08 -34.92
N GLY A 388 -13.38 19.62 -33.71
CA GLY A 388 -13.79 18.83 -32.55
C GLY A 388 -12.73 17.90 -31.95
N LYS A 389 -11.43 18.18 -32.11
CA LYS A 389 -10.37 17.44 -31.40
C LYS A 389 -10.25 17.97 -29.96
N SER A 390 -11.03 17.39 -29.05
CA SER A 390 -11.20 17.82 -27.65
C SER A 390 -9.99 17.58 -26.71
N THR A 391 -8.88 17.07 -27.20
CA THR A 391 -7.67 16.84 -26.38
C THR A 391 -6.47 17.53 -27.01
N ALA A 392 -6.31 18.83 -26.74
CA ALA A 392 -5.12 19.59 -27.10
C ALA A 392 -4.41 20.04 -25.82
N THR A 393 -3.19 19.55 -25.61
CA THR A 393 -2.25 20.07 -24.61
C THR A 393 -1.43 21.19 -25.24
N LEU A 394 -1.48 22.39 -24.64
CA LEU A 394 -0.72 23.57 -25.04
C LEU A 394 0.49 23.74 -24.11
N ASP A 395 1.70 23.66 -24.69
CA ASP A 395 2.96 23.87 -23.97
C ASP A 395 3.38 25.35 -24.11
N ILE A 396 3.44 26.07 -22.99
CA ILE A 396 3.48 27.55 -22.98
C ILE A 396 4.91 28.09 -23.13
N GLU A 397 5.95 27.29 -22.86
CA GLU A 397 7.27 27.88 -22.61
C GLU A 397 8.18 28.05 -23.83
N HIS A 398 7.88 27.42 -24.97
CA HIS A 398 8.83 27.38 -26.10
C HIS A 398 8.32 27.84 -27.45
N GLY A 399 7.13 28.46 -27.56
CA GLY A 399 6.61 28.91 -28.86
C GLY A 399 6.60 27.79 -29.94
N GLN A 400 6.61 26.53 -29.51
CA GLN A 400 6.71 25.35 -30.37
C GLN A 400 5.54 24.40 -30.09
N THR A 401 4.73 24.26 -31.13
CA THR A 401 3.86 23.14 -31.53
C THR A 401 3.11 22.36 -30.44
N VAL A 402 1.79 22.53 -30.47
CA VAL A 402 0.79 21.61 -29.91
C VAL A 402 1.11 20.17 -30.31
N ARG A 403 1.42 19.30 -29.36
CA ARG A 403 1.48 17.86 -29.60
C ARG A 403 0.08 17.27 -29.48
N ALA A 404 -0.54 16.92 -30.61
CA ALA A 404 -1.72 16.07 -30.62
C ALA A 404 -1.31 14.61 -30.31
N ALA A 405 -1.89 14.03 -29.27
CA ALA A 405 -1.75 12.60 -29.00
C ALA A 405 -2.33 11.79 -30.17
N ARG A 406 -1.47 11.02 -30.86
CA ARG A 406 -1.87 10.06 -31.90
C ARG A 406 -2.60 8.88 -31.26
N ALA A 407 -3.93 8.94 -31.20
CA ALA A 407 -4.75 7.74 -31.27
C ALA A 407 -4.99 7.43 -32.76
N ASN A 408 -4.66 6.21 -33.18
CA ASN A 408 -4.86 5.62 -34.52
C ASN A 408 -3.74 5.87 -35.56
N GLY A 409 -2.61 5.19 -35.34
CA GLY A 409 -1.83 4.45 -36.35
C GLY A 409 -1.83 4.90 -37.81
N ILE A 410 -1.28 6.09 -38.10
CA ILE A 410 -0.82 6.44 -39.46
C ILE A 410 0.60 7.01 -39.38
N ASP A 411 1.52 6.29 -40.02
CA ASP A 411 2.93 6.60 -40.15
C ASP A 411 3.12 7.76 -41.15
N ILE A 412 3.87 8.79 -40.79
CA ILE A 412 4.27 9.85 -41.72
C ILE A 412 5.78 9.98 -41.61
N LYS A 413 6.45 9.50 -42.65
CA LYS A 413 7.89 9.59 -42.88
C LYS A 413 8.32 11.05 -42.86
N SER A 414 9.37 11.34 -42.12
CA SER A 414 10.12 12.59 -42.20
C SER A 414 10.87 12.63 -43.54
N GLU A 415 10.39 13.42 -44.50
CA GLU A 415 11.22 13.86 -45.62
C GLU A 415 12.15 14.99 -45.13
N LYS A 416 13.45 14.74 -45.31
CA LYS A 416 14.51 15.74 -45.34
C LYS A 416 14.28 16.65 -46.55
N GLU A 417 14.67 17.91 -46.43
CA GLU A 417 15.34 18.73 -47.45
C GLU A 417 15.90 19.96 -46.71
N GLU A 418 17.23 20.11 -46.59
CA GLU A 418 18.13 20.72 -47.58
C GLU A 418 17.72 22.16 -47.97
N ASN A 419 18.13 23.11 -47.13
CA ASN A 419 19.08 24.18 -47.47
C ASN A 419 19.57 24.91 -46.21
#